data_AF-A0A1X2H8C7-F1
#
_entry.id   AF-A0A1X2H8C7-F1
#
_cell.length_a   1.000
_cell.length_b   1.000
_cell.length_c   1.000
_cell.angle_alpha   90.00
_cell.angle_beta   90.00
_cell.angle_gamma   90.00
#
_symmetry.space_group_name_H-M   'P 1'
#
loop_
_entity.id
_entity.type
_entity.pdbx_description
1 polymer ?
#
loop_
_entity_poly.entity_id
_entity_poly.type
_entity_poly.pdbx_seq_one_letter_code
_entity_poly.pdbx_strand_id
1 'polypeptide(L)'
;MPGVESPIERAARALQPQSSMAYPDKLNALQSFLASLGERVDLDSAQAILHTVPLPLFYNAFETTADEDQDLVKLLCQIVGKLLRPIPFDVFVADPVNQEFLIRGLQHFSPDIRYLSLQQVETCLSKPNTVRQVATSTVFAFTLTSVAFQDTRTANKAVDVAVKIASEMPSVLFEQSTSILQGLFQTNETVRFRVFELIIRVAGSSSEAFELGEASGLFQVIVQEVQSDDILLRLNAVEMLTQIATSPSGLAFLQRTGLLHNLARMITDSNDTDTVAMLTKHAAFHFFGHLGRNKDINFQPIDRECHVFNAILKCLEDPANPEIEITAMHTASLIASKPSGLQLFYNSAVVDPFFDRYKSSTGDVKIAYLRSLAAVLSVEAPTGSEEAALVEQMTKDLFLRTGNGGFHVLSNLVQNAKQPVDDIRMAALSVLQSTASHQWGREYMAQSSDFMGYILDRTNDHSAAGLNAKYDIVSALGRAPAAQQTFGDHYPMIRQYISQGPYYRETTTEVAMESG
;
A
#
# COMPACT_ATOMS: atom_id res chain seq x y z
N MET A 1 13.31 -52.82 -28.87
CA MET A 1 13.34 -51.37 -29.14
C MET A 1 14.18 -50.74 -28.04
N PRO A 2 15.19 -49.91 -28.34
CA PRO A 2 15.92 -49.19 -27.29
C PRO A 2 14.89 -48.33 -26.54
N GLY A 3 14.86 -48.44 -25.21
CA GLY A 3 13.91 -47.71 -24.37
C GLY A 3 14.02 -46.22 -24.60
N VAL A 4 12.87 -45.54 -24.74
CA VAL A 4 12.84 -44.07 -24.81
C VAL A 4 13.42 -43.55 -23.50
N GLU A 5 14.58 -42.89 -23.59
CA GLU A 5 15.29 -42.34 -22.44
C GLU A 5 14.40 -41.35 -21.68
N SER A 6 14.33 -41.48 -20.36
CA SER A 6 13.48 -40.61 -19.54
C SER A 6 13.96 -39.16 -19.56
N PRO A 7 13.08 -38.16 -19.31
CA PRO A 7 13.50 -36.75 -19.22
C PRO A 7 14.63 -36.51 -18.21
N ILE A 8 14.63 -37.25 -17.10
CA ILE A 8 15.64 -37.16 -16.03
C ILE A 8 17.00 -37.67 -16.54
N GLU A 9 17.05 -38.84 -17.19
CA GLU A 9 18.29 -39.41 -17.72
C GLU A 9 18.90 -38.51 -18.83
N ARG A 10 18.05 -37.96 -19.70
CA ARG A 10 18.47 -36.99 -20.71
C ARG A 10 19.07 -35.72 -20.08
N ALA A 11 18.45 -35.19 -19.03
CA ALA A 11 18.98 -34.05 -18.28
C ALA A 11 20.30 -34.39 -17.59
N ALA A 12 20.42 -35.58 -16.98
CA ALA A 12 21.66 -36.06 -16.37
C ALA A 12 22.81 -36.06 -17.38
N ARG A 13 22.57 -36.55 -18.60
CA ARG A 13 23.54 -36.53 -19.70
C ARG A 13 23.87 -35.11 -20.17
N ALA A 14 22.91 -34.19 -20.15
CA ALA A 14 23.11 -32.79 -20.55
C ALA A 14 24.03 -32.03 -19.61
N LEU A 15 23.94 -32.33 -18.31
CA LEU A 15 24.69 -31.65 -17.25
C LEU A 15 26.08 -32.24 -17.00
N GLN A 16 26.45 -33.34 -17.66
CA GLN A 16 27.80 -33.91 -17.52
C GLN A 16 28.86 -32.90 -18.00
N PRO A 17 29.97 -32.70 -17.25
CA PRO A 17 31.03 -31.75 -17.62
C PRO A 17 31.59 -31.97 -19.03
N GLN A 18 31.62 -33.22 -19.50
CA GLN A 18 32.12 -33.61 -20.84
C GLN A 18 30.98 -33.96 -21.81
N SER A 19 29.77 -33.43 -21.59
CA SER A 19 28.63 -33.73 -22.46
C SER A 19 28.86 -33.26 -23.89
N SER A 20 28.84 -34.21 -24.83
CA SER A 20 28.94 -33.95 -26.27
C SER A 20 27.63 -33.47 -26.90
N MET A 21 26.56 -33.26 -26.13
CA MET A 21 25.31 -32.75 -26.68
C MET A 21 25.45 -31.32 -27.20
N ALA A 22 24.89 -31.08 -28.38
CA ALA A 22 24.78 -29.75 -28.94
C ALA A 22 23.88 -28.87 -28.06
N TYR A 23 24.11 -27.56 -28.11
CA TYR A 23 23.40 -26.60 -27.27
C TYR A 23 21.86 -26.68 -27.37
N PRO A 24 21.24 -26.72 -28.58
CA PRO A 24 19.79 -26.85 -28.70
C PRO A 24 19.24 -28.12 -28.05
N ASP A 25 20.00 -29.22 -28.12
CA ASP A 25 19.62 -30.49 -27.52
C ASP A 25 19.71 -30.45 -25.99
N LYS A 26 20.70 -29.73 -25.44
CA LYS A 26 20.80 -29.48 -23.99
C LYS A 26 19.61 -28.68 -23.48
N LEU A 27 19.25 -27.59 -24.15
CA LEU A 27 18.06 -26.81 -23.81
C LEU A 27 16.79 -27.67 -23.86
N ASN A 28 16.58 -28.39 -24.96
CA ASN A 28 15.41 -29.25 -25.11
C ASN A 28 15.33 -30.35 -24.04
N ALA A 29 16.47 -30.95 -23.67
CA ALA A 29 16.53 -31.94 -22.59
C ALA A 29 16.12 -31.34 -21.25
N LEU A 30 16.66 -30.17 -20.89
CA LEU A 30 16.36 -29.50 -19.62
C LEU A 30 14.94 -28.93 -19.59
N GLN A 31 14.40 -28.45 -20.71
CA GLN A 31 13.00 -28.00 -20.81
C GLN A 31 12.04 -29.16 -20.63
N SER A 32 12.32 -30.30 -21.27
CA SER A 32 11.55 -31.53 -21.11
C SER A 32 11.60 -32.01 -19.66
N PHE A 33 12.76 -31.93 -19.02
CA PHE A 33 12.92 -32.27 -17.61
C PHE A 33 12.13 -31.33 -16.70
N LEU A 34 12.22 -30.01 -16.88
CA LEU A 34 11.44 -29.04 -16.12
C LEU A 34 9.93 -29.28 -16.25
N ALA A 35 9.46 -29.60 -17.46
CA ALA A 35 8.06 -29.94 -17.70
C ALA A 35 7.65 -31.22 -16.95
N SER A 36 8.54 -32.22 -16.89
CA SER A 36 8.28 -33.48 -16.17
C SER A 36 8.20 -33.33 -14.64
N LEU A 37 8.77 -32.27 -14.06
CA LEU A 37 8.67 -32.00 -12.62
C LEU A 37 7.25 -31.58 -12.18
N GLY A 38 6.37 -31.19 -13.12
CA GLY A 38 5.05 -30.66 -12.80
C GLY A 38 5.09 -29.34 -12.02
N GLU A 39 3.98 -28.95 -11.40
CA GLU A 39 3.89 -27.70 -10.62
C GLU A 39 4.49 -27.81 -9.21
N ARG A 40 4.39 -28.99 -8.58
CA ARG A 40 4.85 -29.23 -7.21
C ARG A 40 5.67 -30.51 -7.16
N VAL A 41 6.84 -30.42 -6.52
CA VAL A 41 7.71 -31.56 -6.22
C VAL A 41 7.69 -31.74 -4.71
N ASP A 42 7.35 -32.94 -4.23
CA ASP A 42 7.43 -33.29 -2.81
C ASP A 42 8.86 -33.70 -2.41
N LEU A 43 9.10 -33.87 -1.11
CA LEU A 43 10.43 -34.15 -0.57
C LEU A 43 11.00 -35.48 -1.09
N ASP A 44 10.20 -36.54 -1.12
CA ASP A 44 10.62 -37.88 -1.54
C ASP A 44 10.99 -37.89 -3.03
N SER A 45 10.15 -37.26 -3.86
CA SER A 45 10.41 -37.11 -5.29
C SER A 45 11.66 -36.28 -5.56
N ALA A 46 11.84 -35.16 -4.85
CA ALA A 46 13.04 -34.34 -4.98
C ALA A 46 14.31 -35.13 -4.62
N GLN A 47 14.29 -35.89 -3.52
CA GLN A 47 15.42 -36.72 -3.11
C GLN A 47 15.73 -37.83 -4.13
N ALA A 48 14.71 -38.51 -4.65
CA ALA A 48 14.88 -39.55 -5.67
C ALA A 48 15.50 -38.98 -6.96
N ILE A 49 15.04 -37.80 -7.38
CA ILE A 49 15.59 -37.11 -8.55
C ILE A 49 17.04 -36.68 -8.31
N LEU A 50 17.34 -36.09 -7.16
CA LEU A 50 18.69 -35.64 -6.81
C LEU A 50 19.69 -36.80 -6.62
N HIS A 51 19.21 -38.01 -6.29
CA HIS A 51 20.04 -39.21 -6.34
C HIS A 51 20.45 -39.59 -7.77
N THR A 52 19.60 -39.29 -8.76
CA THR A 52 19.86 -39.58 -10.18
C THR A 52 20.62 -38.45 -10.86
N VAL A 53 20.30 -37.20 -10.52
CA VAL A 53 20.95 -35.99 -11.03
C VAL A 53 21.42 -35.14 -9.84
N PRO A 54 22.63 -35.42 -9.33
CA PRO A 54 23.16 -34.73 -8.15
C PRO A 54 23.32 -33.22 -8.33
N LEU A 55 23.11 -32.45 -7.26
CA LEU A 55 23.32 -30.99 -7.24
C LEU A 55 24.68 -30.53 -7.81
N PRO A 56 25.81 -31.24 -7.56
CA PRO A 56 27.10 -30.89 -8.18
C PRO A 56 27.10 -30.80 -9.71
N LEU A 57 26.23 -31.56 -10.40
CA LEU A 57 26.10 -31.44 -11.85
C LEU A 57 25.48 -30.10 -12.26
N PHE A 58 24.47 -29.63 -11.52
CA PHE A 58 23.89 -28.30 -11.74
C PHE A 58 24.87 -27.20 -11.38
N TYR A 59 25.61 -27.35 -10.28
CA TYR A 59 26.63 -26.40 -9.87
C TYR A 59 27.72 -26.20 -10.93
N ASN A 60 28.25 -27.29 -11.47
CA ASN A 60 29.20 -27.23 -12.59
C ASN A 60 28.57 -26.63 -13.87
N ALA A 61 27.29 -26.93 -14.13
CA ALA A 61 26.57 -26.32 -15.26
C ALA A 61 26.44 -24.80 -15.09
N PHE A 62 26.18 -24.29 -13.89
CA PHE A 62 26.20 -22.85 -13.62
C PHE A 62 27.59 -22.25 -13.88
N GLU A 63 28.65 -22.84 -13.33
CA GLU A 63 30.02 -22.32 -13.52
C GLU A 63 30.46 -22.26 -14.99
N THR A 64 30.02 -23.23 -15.80
CA THR A 64 30.40 -23.31 -17.22
C THR A 64 29.53 -22.48 -18.16
N THR A 65 28.39 -21.96 -17.71
CA THR A 65 27.40 -21.30 -18.60
C THR A 65 26.97 -19.90 -18.14
N ALA A 66 27.32 -19.49 -16.91
CA ALA A 66 26.78 -18.29 -16.31
C ALA A 66 27.15 -16.96 -17.01
N ASP A 67 28.25 -16.93 -17.76
CA ASP A 67 28.71 -15.74 -18.48
C ASP A 67 28.30 -15.73 -19.97
N GLU A 68 27.87 -16.87 -20.51
CA GLU A 68 27.67 -17.06 -21.96
C GLU A 68 26.19 -17.23 -22.35
N ASP A 69 25.33 -17.74 -21.45
CA ASP A 69 23.99 -18.18 -21.83
C ASP A 69 22.88 -17.92 -20.79
N GLN A 70 22.14 -16.84 -20.98
CA GLN A 70 21.09 -16.43 -20.05
C GLN A 70 19.88 -17.38 -20.01
N ASP A 71 19.53 -18.01 -21.13
CA ASP A 71 18.34 -18.87 -21.20
C ASP A 71 18.58 -20.21 -20.51
N LEU A 72 19.77 -20.77 -20.69
CA LEU A 72 20.19 -21.96 -19.98
C LEU A 72 20.28 -21.72 -18.47
N VAL A 73 20.86 -20.59 -18.04
CA VAL A 73 20.94 -20.22 -16.62
C VAL A 73 19.55 -20.10 -15.99
N LYS A 74 18.60 -19.42 -16.66
CA LYS A 74 17.22 -19.31 -16.19
C LYS A 74 16.57 -20.67 -16.02
N LEU A 75 16.75 -21.55 -17.01
CA LEU A 75 16.18 -22.89 -17.00
C LEU A 75 16.76 -23.73 -15.86
N LEU A 76 18.08 -23.69 -15.65
CA LEU A 76 18.75 -24.33 -14.52
C LEU A 76 18.23 -23.79 -13.19
N CYS A 77 18.10 -22.47 -13.05
CA CYS A 77 17.57 -21.86 -11.83
C CYS A 77 16.14 -22.30 -11.52
N GLN A 78 15.28 -22.43 -12.54
CA GLN A 78 13.91 -22.92 -12.35
C GLN A 78 13.87 -24.38 -11.89
N ILE A 79 14.71 -25.23 -12.49
CA ILE A 79 14.80 -26.65 -12.13
C ILE A 79 15.30 -26.79 -10.69
N VAL A 80 16.46 -26.18 -10.37
CA VAL A 80 17.05 -26.25 -9.03
C VAL A 80 16.11 -25.64 -7.99
N GLY A 81 15.46 -24.52 -8.31
CA GLY A 81 14.47 -23.90 -7.43
C GLY A 81 13.31 -24.83 -7.09
N LYS A 82 12.77 -25.58 -8.07
CA LYS A 82 11.72 -26.57 -7.83
C LYS A 82 12.20 -27.76 -7.00
N LEU A 83 13.40 -28.27 -7.29
CA LEU A 83 13.96 -29.44 -6.60
C LEU A 83 14.34 -29.15 -5.16
N LEU A 84 14.86 -27.95 -4.88
CA LEU A 84 15.27 -27.57 -3.53
C LEU A 84 14.10 -27.06 -2.66
N ARG A 85 13.00 -26.59 -3.26
CA ARG A 85 11.84 -26.05 -2.52
C ARG A 85 11.33 -26.94 -1.38
N PRO A 86 11.16 -28.28 -1.53
CA PRO A 86 10.70 -29.12 -0.43
C PRO A 86 11.81 -29.49 0.57
N ILE A 87 13.09 -29.19 0.28
CA ILE A 87 14.23 -29.60 1.10
C ILE A 87 14.42 -28.61 2.26
N PRO A 88 14.42 -29.07 3.52
CA PRO A 88 14.68 -28.20 4.66
C PRO A 88 16.08 -27.59 4.61
N PHE A 89 16.19 -26.30 4.95
CA PHE A 89 17.46 -25.58 4.90
C PHE A 89 18.57 -26.25 5.73
N ASP A 90 18.25 -26.75 6.93
CA ASP A 90 19.17 -27.46 7.82
C ASP A 90 19.75 -28.71 7.16
N VAL A 91 18.96 -29.42 6.36
CA VAL A 91 19.40 -30.59 5.59
C VAL A 91 20.27 -30.15 4.42
N PHE A 92 19.89 -29.08 3.72
CA PHE A 92 20.64 -28.55 2.59
C PHE A 92 22.05 -28.10 2.98
N VAL A 93 22.18 -27.29 4.03
CA VAL A 93 23.48 -26.73 4.47
C VAL A 93 24.32 -27.69 5.31
N ALA A 94 23.80 -28.87 5.67
CA ALA A 94 24.58 -29.91 6.33
C ALA A 94 25.70 -30.45 5.42
N ASP A 95 25.53 -30.35 4.09
CA ASP A 95 26.58 -30.63 3.12
C ASP A 95 27.45 -29.37 2.89
N PRO A 96 28.77 -29.41 3.18
CA PRO A 96 29.67 -28.29 2.98
C PRO A 96 29.72 -27.79 1.53
N VAL A 97 29.51 -28.68 0.54
CA VAL A 97 29.49 -28.31 -0.87
C VAL A 97 28.30 -27.41 -1.15
N ASN A 98 27.12 -27.76 -0.64
CA ASN A 98 25.91 -26.94 -0.80
C ASN A 98 26.05 -25.58 -0.13
N GLN A 99 26.68 -25.52 1.05
CA GLN A 99 26.96 -24.26 1.73
C GLN A 99 27.91 -23.36 0.93
N GLU A 100 28.97 -23.93 0.34
CA GLU A 100 29.91 -23.19 -0.50
C GLU A 100 29.21 -22.62 -1.76
N PHE A 101 28.41 -23.44 -2.45
CA PHE A 101 27.69 -22.98 -3.64
C PHE A 101 26.60 -21.96 -3.32
N LEU A 102 25.97 -22.04 -2.15
CA LEU A 102 25.05 -21.00 -1.67
C LEU A 102 25.77 -19.67 -1.54
N ILE A 103 26.94 -19.64 -0.89
CA ILE A 103 27.75 -18.43 -0.70
C ILE A 103 28.19 -17.86 -2.06
N ARG A 104 28.72 -18.70 -2.95
CA ARG A 104 29.09 -18.30 -4.32
C ARG A 104 27.91 -17.72 -5.08
N GLY A 105 26.73 -18.34 -4.97
CA GLY A 105 25.51 -17.89 -5.61
C GLY A 105 25.02 -16.53 -5.11
N LEU A 106 25.09 -16.27 -3.80
CA LEU A 106 24.78 -14.94 -3.22
C LEU A 106 25.72 -13.84 -3.73
N GLN A 107 26.95 -14.20 -4.12
CA GLN A 107 27.94 -13.28 -4.67
C GLN A 107 27.93 -13.23 -6.20
N HIS A 108 27.16 -14.08 -6.88
CA HIS A 108 27.21 -14.23 -8.33
C HIS A 108 26.66 -13.00 -9.07
N PHE A 109 27.27 -12.63 -10.20
CA PHE A 109 26.81 -11.50 -11.03
C PHE A 109 25.50 -11.73 -11.80
N SER A 110 24.99 -12.97 -11.81
CA SER A 110 23.77 -13.32 -12.54
C SER A 110 22.56 -13.06 -11.64
N PRO A 111 21.59 -12.24 -12.08
CA PRO A 111 20.39 -11.97 -11.30
C PRO A 111 19.61 -13.23 -10.95
N ASP A 112 19.51 -14.20 -11.87
CA ASP A 112 18.74 -15.42 -11.66
C ASP A 112 19.43 -16.37 -10.66
N ILE A 113 20.77 -16.49 -10.71
CA ILE A 113 21.53 -17.32 -9.76
C ILE A 113 21.45 -16.71 -8.36
N ARG A 114 21.71 -15.41 -8.23
CA ARG A 114 21.64 -14.72 -6.94
C ARG A 114 20.23 -14.74 -6.35
N TYR A 115 19.20 -14.57 -7.19
CA TYR A 115 17.80 -14.70 -6.76
C TYR A 115 17.49 -16.10 -6.23
N LEU A 116 17.90 -17.14 -6.95
CA LEU A 116 17.75 -18.53 -6.50
C LEU A 116 18.43 -18.75 -5.14
N SER A 117 19.66 -18.26 -4.96
CA SER A 117 20.36 -18.37 -3.67
C SER A 117 19.60 -17.69 -2.53
N LEU A 118 19.06 -16.48 -2.76
CA LEU A 118 18.21 -15.81 -1.77
C LEU A 118 16.91 -16.58 -1.48
N GLN A 119 16.31 -17.23 -2.48
CA GLN A 119 15.17 -18.13 -2.25
C GLN A 119 15.55 -19.32 -1.37
N GLN A 120 16.75 -19.89 -1.56
CA GLN A 120 17.22 -20.97 -0.69
C GLN A 120 17.43 -20.48 0.73
N VAL A 121 18.02 -19.29 0.93
CA VAL A 121 18.10 -18.68 2.28
C VAL A 121 16.70 -18.50 2.87
N GLU A 122 15.72 -18.03 2.11
CA GLU A 122 14.35 -17.83 2.60
C GLU A 122 13.70 -19.12 3.13
N THR A 123 14.05 -20.30 2.61
CA THR A 123 13.52 -21.58 3.13
C THR A 123 13.89 -21.81 4.60
N CYS A 124 14.97 -21.19 5.10
CA CYS A 124 15.42 -21.28 6.49
C CYS A 124 14.39 -20.71 7.48
N LEU A 125 13.49 -19.85 7.01
CA LEU A 125 12.46 -19.21 7.81
C LEU A 125 11.33 -20.16 8.23
N SER A 126 11.35 -21.40 7.73
CA SER A 126 10.37 -22.42 8.11
C SER A 126 10.54 -22.91 9.56
N LYS A 127 11.68 -22.65 10.21
CA LYS A 127 11.97 -23.05 11.60
C LYS A 127 12.77 -21.97 12.35
N PRO A 128 12.44 -21.61 13.60
CA PRO A 128 13.19 -20.58 14.34
C PRO A 128 14.68 -20.88 14.58
N ASN A 129 15.04 -22.15 14.82
CA ASN A 129 16.43 -22.53 15.08
C ASN A 129 17.35 -22.29 13.87
N THR A 130 16.86 -22.49 12.65
CA THR A 130 17.63 -22.25 11.41
C THR A 130 17.81 -20.76 11.14
N VAL A 131 16.86 -19.91 11.54
CA VAL A 131 17.01 -18.44 11.44
C VAL A 131 18.22 -17.97 12.25
N ARG A 132 18.36 -18.43 13.49
CA ARG A 132 19.49 -18.08 14.35
C ARG A 132 20.83 -18.49 13.75
N GLN A 133 20.92 -19.71 13.20
CA GLN A 133 22.13 -20.21 12.56
C GLN A 133 22.54 -19.36 11.36
N VAL A 134 21.58 -18.99 10.50
CA VAL A 134 21.83 -18.15 9.32
C VAL A 134 22.25 -16.74 9.76
N ALA A 135 21.54 -16.15 10.72
CA ALA A 135 21.78 -14.79 11.20
C ALA A 135 23.22 -14.61 11.70
N THR A 136 23.77 -15.60 12.41
CA THR A 136 25.16 -15.57 12.92
C THR A 136 26.22 -16.03 11.92
N SER A 137 25.86 -16.26 10.65
CA SER A 137 26.78 -16.79 9.63
C SER A 137 27.10 -15.75 8.56
N THR A 138 28.11 -16.04 7.73
CA THR A 138 28.47 -15.21 6.56
C THR A 138 27.34 -15.12 5.52
N VAL A 139 26.39 -16.06 5.52
CA VAL A 139 25.21 -16.05 4.63
C VAL A 139 24.38 -14.78 4.84
N PHE A 140 24.21 -14.33 6.10
CA PHE A 140 23.48 -13.10 6.36
C PHE A 140 24.23 -11.87 5.83
N ALA A 141 25.55 -11.80 6.02
CA ALA A 141 26.37 -10.72 5.45
C ALA A 141 26.26 -10.66 3.92
N PHE A 142 26.29 -11.79 3.21
CA PHE A 142 26.10 -11.83 1.76
C PHE A 142 24.65 -11.56 1.31
N THR A 143 23.68 -11.87 2.17
CA THR A 143 22.28 -11.44 1.96
C THR A 143 22.19 -9.92 2.03
N LEU A 144 22.82 -9.28 3.02
CA LEU A 144 22.84 -7.83 3.15
C LEU A 144 23.55 -7.14 1.98
N THR A 145 24.71 -7.62 1.54
CA THR A 145 25.40 -7.02 0.39
C THR A 145 24.61 -7.18 -0.92
N SER A 146 23.72 -8.17 -1.01
CA SER A 146 22.81 -8.34 -2.15
C SER A 146 21.73 -7.25 -2.24
N VAL A 147 21.50 -6.46 -1.19
CA VAL A 147 20.63 -5.26 -1.23
C VAL A 147 21.17 -4.21 -2.22
N ALA A 148 22.50 -4.15 -2.39
CA ALA A 148 23.15 -3.26 -3.37
C ALA A 148 23.11 -3.80 -4.81
N PHE A 149 22.52 -4.95 -5.06
CA PHE A 149 22.56 -5.55 -6.39
C PHE A 149 21.74 -4.72 -7.41
N GLN A 150 22.26 -4.62 -8.63
CA GLN A 150 21.70 -3.75 -9.67
C GLN A 150 20.29 -4.19 -10.11
N ASP A 151 20.04 -5.50 -10.16
CA ASP A 151 18.71 -6.03 -10.51
C ASP A 151 17.72 -5.80 -9.35
N THR A 152 16.69 -5.02 -9.61
CA THR A 152 15.68 -4.64 -8.61
C THR A 152 14.94 -5.85 -8.05
N ARG A 153 14.61 -6.86 -8.87
CA ARG A 153 13.92 -8.07 -8.40
C ARG A 153 14.75 -8.80 -7.35
N THR A 154 16.04 -8.98 -7.61
CA THR A 154 16.97 -9.65 -6.70
C THR A 154 17.29 -8.81 -5.47
N ALA A 155 17.47 -7.49 -5.61
CA ALA A 155 17.69 -6.61 -4.46
C ALA A 155 16.49 -6.56 -3.52
N ASN A 156 15.26 -6.46 -4.04
CA ASN A 156 14.05 -6.49 -3.23
C ASN A 156 13.89 -7.83 -2.50
N LYS A 157 14.24 -8.93 -3.18
CA LYS A 157 14.29 -10.25 -2.53
C LYS A 157 15.30 -10.29 -1.38
N ALA A 158 16.46 -9.65 -1.54
CA ALA A 158 17.46 -9.55 -0.48
C ALA A 158 16.95 -8.75 0.72
N VAL A 159 16.27 -7.62 0.48
CA VAL A 159 15.58 -6.85 1.53
C VAL A 159 14.58 -7.73 2.28
N ASP A 160 13.69 -8.43 1.57
CA ASP A 160 12.67 -9.28 2.20
C ASP A 160 13.27 -10.40 3.05
N VAL A 161 14.30 -11.08 2.55
CA VAL A 161 14.98 -12.14 3.30
C VAL A 161 15.70 -11.56 4.52
N ALA A 162 16.39 -10.42 4.36
CA ALA A 162 17.07 -9.75 5.47
C ALA A 162 16.09 -9.28 6.54
N VAL A 163 14.94 -8.69 6.16
CA VAL A 163 13.88 -8.29 7.09
C VAL A 163 13.40 -9.48 7.90
N LYS A 164 13.12 -10.63 7.25
CA LYS A 164 12.61 -11.81 7.95
C LYS A 164 13.62 -12.40 8.94
N ILE A 165 14.91 -12.40 8.59
CA ILE A 165 15.97 -12.86 9.51
C ILE A 165 16.14 -11.88 10.68
N ALA A 166 16.23 -10.58 10.37
CA ALA A 166 16.52 -9.55 11.35
C ALA A 166 15.32 -9.21 12.26
N SER A 167 14.08 -9.46 11.84
CA SER A 167 12.91 -9.26 12.72
C SER A 167 12.89 -10.27 13.87
N GLU A 168 13.40 -11.49 13.65
CA GLU A 168 13.54 -12.51 14.70
C GLU A 168 14.77 -12.24 15.60
N MET A 169 15.82 -11.63 15.04
CA MET A 169 17.06 -11.29 15.77
C MET A 169 17.59 -9.89 15.39
N PRO A 170 16.99 -8.81 15.93
CA PRO A 170 17.31 -7.44 15.51
C PRO A 170 18.77 -7.02 15.75
N SER A 171 19.41 -7.55 16.80
CA SER A 171 20.81 -7.28 17.14
C SER A 171 21.79 -7.66 16.02
N VAL A 172 21.46 -8.66 15.20
CA VAL A 172 22.32 -9.07 14.08
C VAL A 172 22.38 -7.97 13.02
N LEU A 173 21.29 -7.25 12.79
CA LEU A 173 21.25 -6.12 11.86
C LEU A 173 21.86 -4.85 12.49
N PHE A 174 21.38 -4.49 13.69
CA PHE A 174 21.63 -3.18 14.28
C PHE A 174 22.91 -3.07 15.12
N GLU A 175 23.49 -4.18 15.54
CA GLU A 175 24.76 -4.20 16.29
C GLU A 175 25.88 -4.87 15.49
N GLN A 176 25.63 -6.07 14.96
CA GLN A 176 26.68 -6.91 14.36
C GLN A 176 27.00 -6.50 12.92
N SER A 177 25.99 -6.02 12.18
CA SER A 177 26.11 -5.71 10.73
C SER A 177 26.14 -4.22 10.42
N THR A 178 26.28 -3.34 11.43
CA THR A 178 26.19 -1.88 11.28
C THR A 178 27.24 -1.34 10.30
N SER A 179 28.44 -1.91 10.27
CA SER A 179 29.50 -1.52 9.32
C SER A 179 29.14 -1.87 7.87
N ILE A 180 28.46 -2.99 7.62
CA ILE A 180 27.96 -3.38 6.29
C ILE A 180 26.91 -2.36 5.85
N LEU A 181 25.96 -2.02 6.73
CA LEU A 181 24.90 -1.05 6.42
C LEU A 181 25.45 0.35 6.14
N GLN A 182 26.43 0.79 6.93
CA GLN A 182 27.14 2.05 6.68
C GLN A 182 27.83 2.06 5.32
N GLY A 183 28.46 0.95 4.91
CA GLY A 183 29.02 0.81 3.56
C GLY A 183 27.96 0.88 2.46
N LEU A 184 26.81 0.22 2.66
CA LEU A 184 25.71 0.23 1.69
C LEU A 184 25.12 1.62 1.49
N PHE A 185 24.99 2.42 2.56
CA PHE A 185 24.52 3.81 2.46
C PHE A 185 25.39 4.71 1.56
N GLN A 186 26.67 4.39 1.43
CA GLN A 186 27.63 5.13 0.60
C GLN A 186 27.65 4.68 -0.87
N THR A 187 26.85 3.68 -1.25
CA THR A 187 26.92 3.09 -2.62
C THR A 187 26.29 4.01 -3.66
N ASN A 188 24.99 4.29 -3.55
CA ASN A 188 24.24 5.27 -4.34
C ASN A 188 22.87 5.51 -3.70
N GLU A 189 22.10 6.46 -4.21
CA GLU A 189 20.75 6.80 -3.71
C GLU A 189 19.80 5.59 -3.69
N THR A 190 19.72 4.82 -4.77
CA THR A 190 18.83 3.65 -4.86
C THR A 190 19.13 2.63 -3.78
N VAL A 191 20.42 2.33 -3.54
CA VAL A 191 20.84 1.41 -2.48
C VAL A 191 20.54 2.01 -1.11
N ARG A 192 20.78 3.31 -0.92
CA ARG A 192 20.50 4.01 0.35
C ARG A 192 19.03 3.87 0.76
N PHE A 193 18.10 4.08 -0.16
CA PHE A 193 16.66 3.92 0.13
C PHE A 193 16.23 2.48 0.36
N ARG A 194 16.86 1.49 -0.29
CA ARG A 194 16.63 0.06 0.02
C ARG A 194 17.12 -0.29 1.44
N VAL A 195 18.23 0.30 1.88
CA VAL A 195 18.71 0.14 3.25
C VAL A 195 17.75 0.84 4.23
N PHE A 196 17.22 2.02 3.90
CA PHE A 196 16.19 2.67 4.71
C PHE A 196 14.94 1.80 4.86
N GLU A 197 14.43 1.24 3.76
CA GLU A 197 13.30 0.32 3.81
C GLU A 197 13.59 -0.89 4.71
N LEU A 198 14.77 -1.50 4.57
CA LEU A 198 15.20 -2.62 5.41
C LEU A 198 15.20 -2.25 6.90
N ILE A 199 15.88 -1.16 7.29
CA ILE A 199 16.00 -0.80 8.71
C ILE A 199 14.65 -0.39 9.31
N ILE A 200 13.78 0.30 8.54
CA ILE A 200 12.46 0.74 9.01
C ILE A 200 11.55 -0.47 9.21
N ARG A 201 11.53 -1.41 8.27
CA ARG A 201 10.72 -2.64 8.39
C ARG A 201 11.14 -3.48 9.59
N VAL A 202 12.44 -3.60 9.86
CA VAL A 202 12.94 -4.34 11.03
C VAL A 202 12.66 -3.58 12.32
N ALA A 203 12.90 -2.27 12.36
CA ALA A 203 12.61 -1.43 13.53
C ALA A 203 11.11 -1.42 13.88
N GLY A 204 10.24 -1.47 12.88
CA GLY A 204 8.79 -1.56 13.06
C GLY A 204 8.29 -2.92 13.59
N SER A 205 9.14 -3.94 13.67
CA SER A 205 8.74 -5.29 14.12
C SER A 205 8.53 -5.39 15.63
N SER A 206 9.25 -4.60 16.44
CA SER A 206 9.12 -4.57 17.90
C SER A 206 9.76 -3.31 18.50
N SER A 207 9.37 -2.95 19.73
CA SER A 207 10.00 -1.83 20.45
C SER A 207 11.50 -2.07 20.70
N GLU A 208 11.91 -3.31 20.97
CA GLU A 208 13.33 -3.69 21.12
C GLU A 208 14.11 -3.46 19.83
N ALA A 209 13.57 -3.90 18.69
CA ALA A 209 14.19 -3.67 17.38
C ALA A 209 14.34 -2.17 17.09
N PHE A 210 13.34 -1.38 17.46
CA PHE A 210 13.39 0.07 17.31
C PHE A 210 14.51 0.71 18.14
N GLU A 211 14.60 0.35 19.42
CA GLU A 211 15.63 0.85 20.34
C GLU A 211 17.05 0.51 19.86
N LEU A 212 17.26 -0.72 19.38
CA LEU A 212 18.52 -1.15 18.79
C LEU A 212 18.83 -0.34 17.51
N GLY A 213 17.82 -0.15 16.65
CA GLY A 213 17.94 0.67 15.44
C GLY A 213 18.33 2.12 15.75
N GLU A 214 17.74 2.72 16.77
CA GLU A 214 18.11 4.07 17.21
C GLU A 214 19.53 4.10 17.80
N ALA A 215 19.86 3.17 18.68
CA ALA A 215 21.18 3.07 19.33
C ALA A 215 22.33 2.84 18.33
N SER A 216 22.05 2.17 17.21
CA SER A 216 23.01 1.95 16.12
C SER A 216 23.45 3.24 15.40
N GLY A 217 22.69 4.33 15.56
CA GLY A 217 22.91 5.60 14.87
C GLY A 217 22.47 5.61 13.41
N LEU A 218 21.95 4.51 12.86
CA LEU A 218 21.54 4.42 11.45
C LEU A 218 20.36 5.36 11.12
N PHE A 219 19.51 5.67 12.11
CA PHE A 219 18.43 6.63 11.93
C PHE A 219 18.92 8.08 11.79
N GLN A 220 20.14 8.40 12.21
CA GLN A 220 20.67 9.76 12.00
C GLN A 220 20.83 10.09 10.51
N VAL A 221 21.06 9.07 9.68
CA VAL A 221 21.14 9.26 8.22
C VAL A 221 19.78 9.71 7.67
N ILE A 222 18.66 9.12 8.10
CA ILE A 222 17.32 9.57 7.64
C ILE A 222 16.99 10.99 8.13
N VAL A 223 17.41 11.34 9.35
CA VAL A 223 17.22 12.69 9.91
C VAL A 223 17.94 13.74 9.05
N GLN A 224 19.15 13.44 8.60
CA GLN A 224 19.94 14.32 7.73
C GLN A 224 19.31 14.45 6.34
N GLU A 225 18.79 13.36 5.76
CA GLU A 225 18.19 13.40 4.42
C GLU A 225 16.90 14.23 4.38
N VAL A 226 16.12 14.27 5.46
CA VAL A 226 14.94 15.17 5.59
C VAL A 226 15.33 16.66 5.54
N GLN A 227 16.60 16.97 5.83
CA GLN A 227 17.16 18.32 5.77
C GLN A 227 18.01 18.57 4.52
N SER A 228 18.09 17.60 3.61
CA SER A 228 18.89 17.69 2.38
C SER A 228 18.39 18.81 1.47
N ASP A 229 19.30 19.50 0.79
CA ASP A 229 18.99 20.47 -0.27
C ASP A 229 18.48 19.79 -1.54
N ASP A 230 18.76 18.49 -1.70
CA ASP A 230 18.19 17.68 -2.78
C ASP A 230 16.73 17.36 -2.46
N ILE A 231 15.82 17.92 -3.26
CA ILE A 231 14.38 17.75 -3.08
C ILE A 231 13.95 16.29 -3.21
N LEU A 232 14.57 15.49 -4.08
CA LEU A 232 14.19 14.08 -4.25
C LEU A 232 14.58 13.29 -3.00
N LEU A 233 15.79 13.52 -2.48
CA LEU A 233 16.24 12.90 -1.23
C LEU A 233 15.32 13.29 -0.06
N ARG A 234 15.00 14.58 0.04
CA ARG A 234 14.11 15.11 1.08
C ARG A 234 12.73 14.46 1.02
N LEU A 235 12.09 14.45 -0.15
CA LEU A 235 10.74 13.89 -0.33
C LEU A 235 10.71 12.38 -0.02
N ASN A 236 11.68 11.63 -0.53
CA ASN A 236 11.79 10.20 -0.25
C ASN A 236 12.03 9.94 1.25
N ALA A 237 12.82 10.77 1.93
CA ALA A 237 13.03 10.65 3.37
C ALA A 237 11.77 10.98 4.18
N VAL A 238 11.00 12.01 3.80
CA VAL A 238 9.71 12.35 4.43
C VAL A 238 8.71 11.20 4.28
N GLU A 239 8.64 10.56 3.11
CA GLU A 239 7.78 9.39 2.91
C GLU A 239 8.17 8.23 3.83
N MET A 240 9.47 7.97 3.99
CA MET A 240 9.97 6.96 4.93
C MET A 240 9.62 7.27 6.39
N LEU A 241 9.56 8.55 6.78
CA LEU A 241 9.11 8.94 8.12
C LEU A 241 7.65 8.53 8.38
N THR A 242 6.78 8.54 7.36
CA THR A 242 5.37 8.13 7.55
C THR A 242 5.27 6.70 8.07
N GLN A 243 6.15 5.81 7.60
CA GLN A 243 6.21 4.41 8.03
C GLN A 243 6.71 4.28 9.47
N ILE A 244 7.77 5.02 9.83
CA ILE A 244 8.32 5.06 11.20
C ILE A 244 7.26 5.52 12.19
N ALA A 245 6.53 6.57 11.82
CA ALA A 245 5.60 7.25 12.71
C ALA A 245 4.32 6.45 13.03
N THR A 246 4.14 5.27 12.43
CA THR A 246 3.03 4.34 12.73
C THR A 246 3.15 3.66 14.08
N SER A 247 4.35 3.62 14.67
CA SER A 247 4.60 3.00 15.98
C SER A 247 4.76 4.05 17.09
N PRO A 248 4.40 3.73 18.35
CA PRO A 248 4.64 4.64 19.48
C PRO A 248 6.12 5.04 19.65
N SER A 249 7.04 4.07 19.50
CA SER A 249 8.49 4.33 19.58
C SER A 249 8.96 5.25 18.46
N GLY A 250 8.46 5.03 17.23
CA GLY A 250 8.76 5.88 16.08
C GLY A 250 8.23 7.31 16.25
N LEU A 251 6.99 7.48 16.69
CA LEU A 251 6.43 8.81 16.95
C LEU A 251 7.22 9.56 18.03
N ALA A 252 7.57 8.88 19.14
CA ALA A 252 8.40 9.45 20.20
C ALA A 252 9.80 9.86 19.70
N PHE A 253 10.39 9.06 18.81
CA PHE A 253 11.65 9.41 18.14
C PHE A 253 11.53 10.67 17.28
N LEU A 254 10.47 10.80 16.47
CA LEU A 254 10.25 11.99 15.64
C LEU A 254 10.03 13.26 16.47
N GLN A 255 9.37 13.14 17.62
CA GLN A 255 9.23 14.24 18.58
C GLN A 255 10.58 14.63 19.17
N ARG A 256 11.32 13.66 19.73
CA ARG A 256 12.61 13.91 20.39
C ARG A 256 13.66 14.51 19.45
N THR A 257 13.67 14.09 18.19
CA THR A 257 14.60 14.60 17.17
C THR A 257 14.16 15.94 16.55
N GLY A 258 12.98 16.45 16.89
CA GLY A 258 12.44 17.68 16.33
C GLY A 258 11.99 17.57 14.88
N LEU A 259 11.87 16.35 14.35
CA LEU A 259 11.44 16.10 12.97
C LEU A 259 9.99 16.53 12.74
N LEU A 260 9.09 16.31 13.71
CA LEU A 260 7.71 16.80 13.62
C LEU A 260 7.66 18.33 13.46
N HIS A 261 8.46 19.06 14.25
CA HIS A 261 8.53 20.50 14.16
C HIS A 261 9.17 20.98 12.83
N ASN A 262 10.14 20.24 12.29
CA ASN A 262 10.70 20.53 10.97
C ASN A 262 9.66 20.39 9.85
N LEU A 263 8.85 19.32 9.88
CA LEU A 263 7.74 19.13 8.94
C LEU A 263 6.66 20.21 9.12
N ALA A 264 6.36 20.61 10.35
CA ALA A 264 5.46 21.71 10.65
C ALA A 264 5.95 23.05 10.07
N ARG A 265 7.27 23.29 10.07
CA ARG A 265 7.84 24.48 9.45
C ARG A 265 7.68 24.47 7.93
N MET A 266 7.84 23.31 7.30
CA MET A 266 7.68 23.13 5.85
C MET A 266 6.25 23.49 5.38
N ILE A 267 5.22 23.18 6.17
CA ILE A 267 3.83 23.59 5.81
C ILE A 267 3.56 25.08 6.00
N THR A 268 4.37 25.79 6.79
CA THR A 268 4.22 27.24 7.03
C THR A 268 5.08 28.13 6.13
N ASP A 269 5.93 27.55 5.29
CA ASP A 269 6.71 28.31 4.31
C ASP A 269 5.77 29.11 3.40
N SER A 270 6.07 30.39 3.19
CA SER A 270 5.18 31.34 2.51
C SER A 270 5.42 31.40 1.00
N ASN A 271 6.43 30.70 0.48
CA ASN A 271 6.77 30.76 -0.94
C ASN A 271 5.94 29.78 -1.80
N ASP A 272 4.65 30.09 -1.97
CA ASP A 272 3.69 29.25 -2.71
C ASP A 272 3.85 29.31 -4.24
N THR A 273 4.87 30.03 -4.73
CA THR A 273 5.21 30.11 -6.16
C THR A 273 6.44 29.27 -6.51
N ASP A 274 7.26 28.91 -5.53
CA ASP A 274 8.45 28.08 -5.76
C ASP A 274 8.08 26.60 -5.76
N THR A 275 8.44 25.90 -6.84
CA THR A 275 8.08 24.49 -7.02
C THR A 275 8.64 23.59 -5.92
N VAL A 276 9.84 23.87 -5.42
CA VAL A 276 10.49 23.06 -4.37
C VAL A 276 9.78 23.27 -3.03
N ALA A 277 9.44 24.52 -2.69
CA ALA A 277 8.66 24.86 -1.51
C ALA A 277 7.26 24.22 -1.56
N MET A 278 6.57 24.30 -2.71
CA MET A 278 5.28 23.65 -2.91
C MET A 278 5.36 22.14 -2.69
N LEU A 279 6.30 21.44 -3.35
CA LEU A 279 6.44 19.98 -3.21
C LEU A 279 6.75 19.57 -1.76
N THR A 280 7.60 20.33 -1.07
CA THR A 280 7.94 20.07 0.33
C THR A 280 6.72 20.27 1.24
N LYS A 281 5.93 21.32 1.01
CA LYS A 281 4.68 21.58 1.72
C LYS A 281 3.67 20.45 1.51
N HIS A 282 3.52 19.95 0.29
CA HIS A 282 2.65 18.81 -0.02
C HIS A 282 3.08 17.55 0.74
N ALA A 283 4.37 17.22 0.74
CA ALA A 283 4.88 16.05 1.45
C ALA A 283 4.66 16.14 2.96
N ALA A 284 4.87 17.33 3.55
CA ALA A 284 4.64 17.53 4.98
C ALA A 284 3.14 17.45 5.34
N PHE A 285 2.25 18.03 4.53
CA PHE A 285 0.80 17.86 4.70
C PHE A 285 0.34 16.40 4.57
N HIS A 286 0.89 15.67 3.59
CA HIS A 286 0.63 14.24 3.40
C HIS A 286 1.06 13.44 4.63
N PHE A 287 2.26 13.71 5.17
CA PHE A 287 2.74 13.09 6.40
C PHE A 287 1.78 13.29 7.58
N PHE A 288 1.34 14.54 7.84
CA PHE A 288 0.40 14.81 8.93
C PHE A 288 -0.98 14.21 8.68
N GLY A 289 -1.43 14.14 7.42
CA GLY A 289 -2.67 13.47 7.05
C GLY A 289 -2.65 11.97 7.38
N HIS A 290 -1.54 11.28 7.05
CA HIS A 290 -1.36 9.86 7.38
C HIS A 290 -1.33 9.62 8.88
N LEU A 291 -0.62 10.47 9.64
CA LEU A 291 -0.63 10.42 11.10
C LEU A 291 -2.03 10.59 11.67
N GLY A 292 -2.78 11.59 11.18
CA GLY A 292 -4.15 11.86 11.63
C GLY A 292 -5.10 10.69 11.38
N ARG A 293 -4.97 10.05 10.20
CA ARG A 293 -5.79 8.91 9.79
C ARG A 293 -5.46 7.62 10.56
N ASN A 294 -4.23 7.43 11.03
CA ASN A 294 -3.84 6.22 11.75
C ASN A 294 -4.67 6.07 13.04
N LYS A 295 -5.40 4.96 13.18
CA LYS A 295 -6.35 4.74 14.28
C LYS A 295 -5.67 4.67 15.65
N ASP A 296 -4.41 4.24 15.70
CA ASP A 296 -3.67 4.02 16.94
C ASP A 296 -3.01 5.31 17.46
N ILE A 297 -3.03 6.39 16.68
CA ILE A 297 -2.38 7.67 17.03
C ILE A 297 -3.42 8.69 17.51
N ASN A 298 -3.25 9.24 18.71
CA ASN A 298 -3.99 10.44 19.10
C ASN A 298 -3.34 11.67 18.45
N PHE A 299 -4.03 12.30 17.49
CA PHE A 299 -3.47 13.43 16.74
C PHE A 299 -3.54 14.76 17.52
N GLN A 300 -4.39 14.88 18.54
CA GLN A 300 -4.58 16.15 19.27
C GLN A 300 -3.29 16.69 19.92
N PRO A 301 -2.44 15.89 20.61
CA PRO A 301 -1.16 16.37 21.11
C PRO A 301 -0.22 16.86 20.01
N ILE A 302 -0.22 16.17 18.85
CA ILE A 302 0.61 16.52 17.70
C ILE A 302 0.18 17.87 17.13
N ASP A 303 -1.12 18.09 16.95
CA ASP A 303 -1.63 19.37 16.47
C ASP A 303 -1.35 20.53 17.44
N ARG A 304 -1.43 20.28 18.76
CA ARG A 304 -1.08 21.29 19.77
C ARG A 304 0.39 21.72 19.68
N GLU A 305 1.28 20.80 19.32
CA GLU A 305 2.72 21.05 19.19
C GLU A 305 3.09 21.65 17.83
N CYS A 306 2.52 21.12 16.75
CA CYS A 306 2.88 21.43 15.37
C CYS A 306 1.98 22.47 14.70
N HIS A 307 0.84 22.81 15.32
CA HIS A 307 -0.14 23.77 14.82
C HIS A 307 -0.63 23.47 13.38
N VAL A 308 -0.89 22.20 13.09
CA VAL A 308 -1.24 21.74 11.73
C VAL A 308 -2.57 22.34 11.28
N PHE A 309 -3.59 22.36 12.14
CA PHE A 309 -4.87 23.00 11.81
C PHE A 309 -4.73 24.51 11.59
N ASN A 310 -3.81 25.20 12.27
CA ASN A 310 -3.56 26.62 12.00
C ASN A 310 -2.87 26.82 10.65
N ALA A 311 -1.99 25.91 10.22
CA ALA A 311 -1.40 25.97 8.88
C ALA A 311 -2.45 25.70 7.80
N ILE A 312 -3.35 24.74 8.03
CA ILE A 312 -4.49 24.48 7.14
C ILE A 312 -5.39 25.71 7.05
N LEU A 313 -5.75 26.31 8.20
CA LEU A 313 -6.57 27.51 8.27
C LEU A 313 -6.04 28.62 7.35
N LYS A 314 -4.75 28.92 7.45
CA LYS A 314 -4.09 29.92 6.59
C LYS A 314 -4.21 29.62 5.10
N CYS A 315 -4.06 28.34 4.72
CA CYS A 315 -4.20 27.93 3.31
C CYS A 315 -5.63 28.09 2.78
N LEU A 316 -6.65 28.04 3.67
CA LEU A 316 -8.05 28.23 3.28
C LEU A 316 -8.47 29.70 3.27
N GLU A 317 -7.90 30.52 4.16
CA GLU A 317 -8.18 31.96 4.27
C GLU A 317 -7.51 32.76 3.15
N ASP A 318 -6.31 32.36 2.72
CA ASP A 318 -5.56 33.00 1.64
C ASP A 318 -5.17 31.95 0.56
N PRO A 319 -6.13 31.49 -0.27
CA PRO A 319 -5.87 30.49 -1.28
C PRO A 319 -5.13 31.09 -2.48
N ALA A 320 -3.82 31.33 -2.32
CA ALA A 320 -2.95 31.79 -3.40
C ALA A 320 -2.73 30.71 -4.47
N ASN A 321 -2.71 29.44 -4.05
CA ASN A 321 -2.50 28.29 -4.92
C ASN A 321 -3.56 27.19 -4.68
N PRO A 322 -4.40 26.86 -5.69
CA PRO A 322 -5.43 25.84 -5.57
C PRO A 322 -4.92 24.43 -5.20
N GLU A 323 -3.72 24.04 -5.62
CA GLU A 323 -3.16 22.72 -5.31
C GLU A 323 -2.82 22.58 -3.83
N ILE A 324 -2.27 23.65 -3.24
CA ILE A 324 -1.99 23.73 -1.80
C ILE A 324 -3.30 23.77 -1.01
N GLU A 325 -4.29 24.56 -1.45
CA GLU A 325 -5.63 24.59 -0.85
C GLU A 325 -6.24 23.19 -0.80
N ILE A 326 -6.25 22.49 -1.93
CA ILE A 326 -6.76 21.11 -2.06
C ILE A 326 -6.02 20.17 -1.11
N THR A 327 -4.70 20.28 -1.02
CA THR A 327 -3.88 19.40 -0.17
C THR A 327 -4.11 19.66 1.32
N ALA A 328 -4.12 20.92 1.74
CA ALA A 328 -4.38 21.29 3.14
C ALA A 328 -5.77 20.82 3.59
N MET A 329 -6.76 21.01 2.72
CA MET A 329 -8.15 20.59 2.93
C MET A 329 -8.28 19.06 2.97
N HIS A 330 -7.58 18.34 2.08
CA HIS A 330 -7.50 16.87 2.11
C HIS A 330 -6.87 16.38 3.42
N THR A 331 -5.79 17.00 3.89
CA THR A 331 -5.14 16.67 5.17
C THR A 331 -6.11 16.85 6.35
N ALA A 332 -6.89 17.93 6.39
CA ALA A 332 -7.93 18.09 7.42
C ALA A 332 -8.94 16.93 7.39
N SER A 333 -9.37 16.51 6.20
CA SER A 333 -10.31 15.40 6.05
C SER A 333 -9.74 14.05 6.50
N LEU A 334 -8.44 13.80 6.24
CA LEU A 334 -7.75 12.60 6.71
C LEU A 334 -7.63 12.58 8.23
N ILE A 335 -7.28 13.71 8.85
CA ILE A 335 -7.28 13.84 10.31
C ILE A 335 -8.68 13.58 10.85
N ALA A 336 -9.71 14.15 10.22
CA ALA A 336 -11.11 14.01 10.62
C ALA A 336 -11.72 12.62 10.37
N SER A 337 -11.03 11.69 9.68
CA SER A 337 -11.57 10.40 9.22
C SER A 337 -11.82 9.34 10.31
N LYS A 338 -11.75 9.73 11.59
CA LYS A 338 -12.06 8.89 12.75
C LYS A 338 -12.68 9.73 13.87
N PRO A 339 -13.40 9.15 14.84
CA PRO A 339 -14.16 9.93 15.83
C PRO A 339 -13.36 11.00 16.60
N SER A 340 -12.18 10.66 17.12
CA SER A 340 -11.33 11.61 17.85
C SER A 340 -10.80 12.75 16.97
N GLY A 341 -10.49 12.45 15.71
CA GLY A 341 -10.08 13.43 14.73
C GLY A 341 -11.24 14.29 14.22
N LEU A 342 -12.43 13.71 14.06
CA LEU A 342 -13.66 14.43 13.74
C LEU A 342 -13.99 15.44 14.83
N GLN A 343 -13.89 15.05 16.10
CA GLN A 343 -14.08 15.95 17.23
C GLN A 343 -13.05 17.09 17.22
N LEU A 344 -11.79 16.81 16.90
CA LEU A 344 -10.75 17.84 16.79
C LEU A 344 -11.05 18.81 15.65
N PHE A 345 -11.40 18.30 14.46
CA PHE A 345 -11.81 19.12 13.32
C PHE A 345 -13.05 19.97 13.64
N TYR A 346 -14.11 19.36 14.18
CA TYR A 346 -15.36 20.03 14.54
C TYR A 346 -15.17 21.22 15.49
N ASN A 347 -14.22 21.11 16.42
CA ASN A 347 -13.91 22.18 17.38
C ASN A 347 -12.81 23.15 16.90
N SER A 348 -12.27 22.94 15.69
CA SER A 348 -11.21 23.78 15.14
C SER A 348 -11.75 25.02 14.44
N ALA A 349 -10.92 26.06 14.33
CA ALA A 349 -11.24 27.25 13.56
C ALA A 349 -11.29 27.00 12.03
N VAL A 350 -10.90 25.81 11.56
CA VAL A 350 -10.90 25.46 10.12
C VAL A 350 -12.30 25.19 9.58
N VAL A 351 -13.26 24.83 10.44
CA VAL A 351 -14.62 24.44 10.02
C VAL A 351 -15.28 25.53 9.17
N ASP A 352 -15.33 26.76 9.66
CA ASP A 352 -16.05 27.83 8.97
C ASP A 352 -15.39 28.20 7.62
N PRO A 353 -14.06 28.44 7.54
CA PRO A 353 -13.37 28.64 6.28
C PRO A 353 -13.50 27.46 5.31
N PHE A 354 -13.49 26.21 5.81
CA PHE A 354 -13.74 25.03 4.99
C PHE A 354 -15.10 25.12 4.28
N PHE A 355 -16.17 25.43 5.02
CA PHE A 355 -17.50 25.52 4.42
C PHE A 355 -17.69 26.75 3.55
N ASP A 356 -17.06 27.88 3.88
CA ASP A 356 -17.11 29.09 3.05
C ASP A 356 -16.40 28.90 1.71
N ARG A 357 -15.26 28.22 1.72
CA ARG A 357 -14.57 27.78 0.51
C ARG A 357 -15.34 26.71 -0.26
N TYR A 358 -15.95 25.73 0.41
CA TYR A 358 -16.84 24.77 -0.25
C TYR A 358 -17.97 25.47 -1.01
N LYS A 359 -18.60 26.51 -0.45
CA LYS A 359 -19.71 27.23 -1.10
C LYS A 359 -19.25 28.04 -2.31
N SER A 360 -18.06 28.64 -2.23
CA SER A 360 -17.53 29.55 -3.26
C SER A 360 -16.64 28.87 -4.32
N SER A 361 -16.22 27.63 -4.08
CA SER A 361 -15.37 26.86 -5.01
C SER A 361 -16.11 26.38 -6.26
N THR A 362 -15.33 26.20 -7.34
CA THR A 362 -15.78 25.65 -8.63
C THR A 362 -14.72 24.67 -9.16
N GLY A 363 -15.04 23.94 -10.24
CA GLY A 363 -14.08 23.03 -10.90
C GLY A 363 -13.47 21.99 -9.96
N ASP A 364 -12.15 21.76 -10.12
CA ASP A 364 -11.40 20.75 -9.37
C ASP A 364 -11.38 21.02 -7.86
N VAL A 365 -11.35 22.29 -7.45
CA VAL A 365 -11.43 22.67 -6.04
C VAL A 365 -12.76 22.21 -5.45
N LYS A 366 -13.89 22.44 -6.15
CA LYS A 366 -15.22 21.99 -5.69
C LYS A 366 -15.29 20.47 -5.56
N ILE A 367 -14.72 19.75 -6.53
CA ILE A 367 -14.64 18.28 -6.52
C ILE A 367 -13.87 17.80 -5.29
N ALA A 368 -12.73 18.43 -4.99
CA ALA A 368 -11.91 18.10 -3.84
C ALA A 368 -12.67 18.33 -2.52
N TYR A 369 -13.35 19.47 -2.36
CA TYR A 369 -14.16 19.72 -1.15
C TYR A 369 -15.31 18.71 -0.99
N LEU A 370 -15.98 18.30 -2.08
CA LEU A 370 -17.01 17.26 -2.02
C LEU A 370 -16.43 15.92 -1.55
N ARG A 371 -15.27 15.52 -2.08
CA ARG A 371 -14.58 14.27 -1.67
C ARG A 371 -14.17 14.31 -0.20
N SER A 372 -13.62 15.42 0.26
CA SER A 372 -13.24 15.59 1.66
C SER A 372 -14.43 15.67 2.60
N LEU A 373 -15.52 16.32 2.19
CA LEU A 373 -16.78 16.29 2.93
C LEU A 373 -17.30 14.85 3.04
N ALA A 374 -17.27 14.07 1.94
CA ALA A 374 -17.67 12.66 1.99
C ALA A 374 -16.79 11.87 2.97
N ALA A 375 -15.48 12.12 3.02
CA ALA A 375 -14.57 11.48 3.98
C ALA A 375 -14.91 11.85 5.43
N VAL A 376 -15.11 13.14 5.73
CA VAL A 376 -15.50 13.62 7.07
C VAL A 376 -16.85 13.04 7.50
N LEU A 377 -17.81 12.93 6.58
CA LEU A 377 -19.13 12.36 6.87
C LEU A 377 -19.12 10.83 6.92
N SER A 378 -18.09 10.14 6.42
CA SER A 378 -18.03 8.66 6.46
C SER A 378 -17.60 8.10 7.81
N VAL A 379 -17.32 8.95 8.79
CA VAL A 379 -16.88 8.54 10.12
C VAL A 379 -18.01 7.79 10.82
N GLU A 380 -17.70 6.60 11.30
CA GLU A 380 -18.60 5.75 12.06
C GLU A 380 -17.96 5.37 13.40
N ALA A 381 -18.79 5.08 14.39
CA ALA A 381 -18.38 4.56 15.69
C ALA A 381 -19.24 3.34 16.07
N PRO A 382 -18.76 2.48 16.99
CA PRO A 382 -19.51 1.28 17.39
C PRO A 382 -20.93 1.62 17.85
N THR A 383 -21.92 0.95 17.24
CA THR A 383 -23.34 1.20 17.50
C THR A 383 -23.67 1.08 18.98
N GLY A 384 -24.37 2.07 19.53
CA GLY A 384 -24.78 2.11 20.94
C GLY A 384 -23.72 2.66 21.91
N SER A 385 -22.56 3.09 21.42
CA SER A 385 -21.58 3.83 22.23
C SER A 385 -21.95 5.31 22.39
N GLU A 386 -21.44 5.96 23.45
CA GLU A 386 -21.57 7.42 23.62
C GLU A 386 -20.90 8.18 22.45
N GLU A 387 -19.79 7.65 21.94
CA GLU A 387 -19.06 8.18 20.80
C GLU A 387 -19.92 8.18 19.52
N ALA A 388 -20.76 7.16 19.30
CA ALA A 388 -21.67 7.10 18.15
C ALA A 388 -22.71 8.23 18.16
N ALA A 389 -23.25 8.59 19.33
CA ALA A 389 -24.19 9.72 19.43
C ALA A 389 -23.50 11.06 19.09
N LEU A 390 -22.26 11.24 19.54
CA LEU A 390 -21.45 12.43 19.21
C LEU A 390 -21.11 12.49 17.71
N VAL A 391 -20.73 11.36 17.11
CA VAL A 391 -20.45 11.27 15.67
C VAL A 391 -21.69 11.61 14.84
N GLU A 392 -22.85 11.05 15.17
CA GLU A 392 -24.13 11.38 14.49
C GLU A 392 -24.46 12.88 14.64
N GLN A 393 -24.26 13.46 15.83
CA GLN A 393 -24.50 14.90 16.05
C GLN A 393 -23.54 15.78 15.22
N MET A 394 -22.23 15.51 15.28
CA MET A 394 -21.22 16.32 14.60
C MET A 394 -21.35 16.23 13.08
N THR A 395 -21.52 15.01 12.54
CA THR A 395 -21.70 14.81 11.08
C THR A 395 -22.97 15.49 10.57
N LYS A 396 -24.07 15.46 11.35
CA LYS A 396 -25.29 16.19 11.03
C LYS A 396 -25.08 17.70 11.00
N ASP A 397 -24.44 18.28 12.03
CA ASP A 397 -24.17 19.72 12.06
C ASP A 397 -23.31 20.15 10.87
N LEU A 398 -22.21 19.44 10.64
CA LEU A 398 -21.29 19.70 9.52
C LEU A 398 -22.01 19.58 8.16
N PHE A 399 -22.87 18.57 7.98
CA PHE A 399 -23.66 18.44 6.76
C PHE A 399 -24.59 19.65 6.55
N LEU A 400 -25.27 20.11 7.59
CA LEU A 400 -26.20 21.24 7.48
C LEU A 400 -25.49 22.58 7.18
N ARG A 401 -24.21 22.74 7.57
CA ARG A 401 -23.39 23.92 7.22
C ARG A 401 -23.17 24.09 5.71
N THR A 402 -23.31 23.03 4.92
CA THR A 402 -23.20 23.10 3.45
C THR A 402 -24.33 23.91 2.80
N GLY A 403 -25.46 24.11 3.49
CA GLY A 403 -26.70 24.65 2.93
C GLY A 403 -26.97 26.13 3.14
N ASN A 404 -26.00 26.92 3.66
CA ASN A 404 -26.23 28.32 4.07
C ASN A 404 -27.42 28.48 5.04
N GLY A 405 -27.67 27.50 5.91
CA GLY A 405 -28.82 27.50 6.81
C GLY A 405 -30.18 27.24 6.13
N GLY A 406 -30.19 26.93 4.83
CA GLY A 406 -31.38 26.56 4.07
C GLY A 406 -31.62 25.04 4.02
N PHE A 407 -32.88 24.65 3.83
CA PHE A 407 -33.32 23.25 3.76
C PHE A 407 -32.94 22.52 2.44
N HIS A 408 -32.14 23.15 1.55
CA HIS A 408 -31.90 22.66 0.19
C HIS A 408 -30.56 21.94 -0.01
N VAL A 409 -29.91 21.48 1.06
CA VAL A 409 -28.60 20.78 0.99
C VAL A 409 -28.65 19.61 0.01
N LEU A 410 -29.65 18.73 0.16
CA LEU A 410 -29.80 17.56 -0.71
C LEU A 410 -30.04 17.96 -2.16
N SER A 411 -30.86 18.98 -2.42
CA SER A 411 -31.10 19.47 -3.78
C SER A 411 -29.83 19.99 -4.45
N ASN A 412 -28.97 20.69 -3.72
CA ASN A 412 -27.67 21.13 -4.24
C ASN A 412 -26.75 19.94 -4.56
N LEU A 413 -26.73 18.92 -3.70
CA LEU A 413 -25.97 17.69 -3.97
C LEU A 413 -26.53 16.92 -5.18
N VAL A 414 -27.86 16.83 -5.30
CA VAL A 414 -28.52 16.25 -6.47
C VAL A 414 -28.20 17.03 -7.74
N GLN A 415 -28.15 18.36 -7.69
CA GLN A 415 -27.72 19.18 -8.83
C GLN A 415 -26.28 18.89 -9.24
N ASN A 416 -25.36 18.74 -8.28
CA ASN A 416 -23.98 18.32 -8.57
C ASN A 416 -23.92 16.90 -9.13
N ALA A 417 -24.76 15.99 -8.62
CA ALA A 417 -24.87 14.61 -9.09
C ALA A 417 -25.57 14.49 -10.47
N LYS A 418 -26.23 15.54 -10.95
CA LYS A 418 -26.80 15.62 -12.32
C LYS A 418 -25.83 16.23 -13.33
N GLN A 419 -24.66 16.69 -12.90
CA GLN A 419 -23.69 17.29 -13.82
C GLN A 419 -23.16 16.25 -14.82
N PRO A 420 -22.89 16.68 -16.08
CA PRO A 420 -22.38 15.78 -17.11
C PRO A 420 -20.94 15.32 -16.83
N VAL A 421 -20.17 16.13 -16.08
CA VAL A 421 -18.79 15.80 -15.71
C VAL A 421 -18.78 14.71 -14.65
N ASP A 422 -18.14 13.58 -14.96
CA ASP A 422 -18.13 12.39 -14.11
C ASP A 422 -17.52 12.66 -12.72
N ASP A 423 -16.44 13.43 -12.62
CA ASP A 423 -15.74 13.66 -11.36
C ASP A 423 -16.60 14.37 -10.30
N ILE A 424 -17.27 15.46 -10.67
CA ILE A 424 -18.16 16.19 -9.74
C ILE A 424 -19.41 15.37 -9.42
N ARG A 425 -19.93 14.61 -10.39
CA ARG A 425 -21.06 13.72 -10.18
C ARG A 425 -20.73 12.64 -9.15
N MET A 426 -19.60 11.95 -9.33
CA MET A 426 -19.14 10.91 -8.41
C MET A 426 -18.77 11.45 -7.02
N ALA A 427 -18.20 12.66 -6.95
CA ALA A 427 -17.91 13.31 -5.67
C ALA A 427 -19.20 13.65 -4.90
N ALA A 428 -20.24 14.15 -5.58
CA ALA A 428 -21.54 14.40 -4.97
C ALA A 428 -22.25 13.11 -4.53
N LEU A 429 -22.22 12.06 -5.34
CA LEU A 429 -22.73 10.74 -4.98
C LEU A 429 -22.01 10.17 -3.75
N SER A 430 -20.70 10.39 -3.62
CA SER A 430 -19.94 9.98 -2.43
C SER A 430 -20.43 10.67 -1.16
N VAL A 431 -20.74 11.97 -1.22
CA VAL A 431 -21.34 12.70 -0.07
C VAL A 431 -22.70 12.11 0.30
N LEU A 432 -23.54 11.80 -0.70
CA LEU A 432 -24.84 11.15 -0.48
C LEU A 432 -24.69 9.75 0.12
N GLN A 433 -23.70 8.97 -0.33
CA GLN A 433 -23.41 7.67 0.24
C GLN A 433 -22.96 7.75 1.70
N SER A 434 -22.02 8.64 2.04
CA SER A 434 -21.60 8.88 3.43
C SER A 434 -22.76 9.37 4.28
N THR A 435 -23.65 10.21 3.74
CA THR A 435 -24.84 10.65 4.47
C THR A 435 -25.80 9.49 4.75
N ALA A 436 -25.95 8.55 3.81
CA ALA A 436 -26.82 7.39 3.96
C ALA A 436 -26.36 6.37 5.03
N SER A 437 -25.08 6.39 5.42
CA SER A 437 -24.58 5.51 6.48
C SER A 437 -25.06 5.92 7.88
N HIS A 438 -25.41 7.20 8.07
CA HIS A 438 -25.94 7.74 9.33
C HIS A 438 -27.45 7.57 9.48
N GLN A 439 -27.91 7.39 10.71
CA GLN A 439 -29.35 7.37 11.01
C GLN A 439 -30.01 8.71 10.69
N TRP A 440 -29.42 9.83 11.13
CA TRP A 440 -29.97 11.15 10.84
C TRP A 440 -30.05 11.42 9.32
N GLY A 441 -29.09 10.90 8.56
CA GLY A 441 -29.00 11.13 7.11
C GLY A 441 -30.06 10.37 6.34
N ARG A 442 -30.35 9.12 6.74
CA ARG A 442 -31.47 8.34 6.18
C ARG A 442 -32.82 9.00 6.43
N GLU A 443 -33.05 9.49 7.65
CA GLU A 443 -34.27 10.22 8.00
C GLU A 443 -34.41 11.51 7.19
N TYR A 444 -33.31 12.25 7.02
CA TYR A 444 -33.28 13.47 6.22
C TYR A 444 -33.54 13.20 4.73
N MET A 445 -32.97 12.13 4.18
CA MET A 445 -33.19 11.70 2.80
C MET A 445 -34.63 11.23 2.54
N ALA A 446 -35.22 10.49 3.48
CA ALA A 446 -36.59 10.00 3.36
C ALA A 446 -37.62 11.14 3.24
N GLN A 447 -37.30 12.32 3.78
CA GLN A 447 -38.16 13.51 3.72
C GLN A 447 -37.98 14.32 2.43
N SER A 448 -37.01 13.97 1.57
CA SER A 448 -36.69 14.73 0.35
C SER A 448 -37.19 14.03 -0.90
N SER A 449 -38.33 14.49 -1.44
CA SER A 449 -38.88 13.94 -2.70
C SER A 449 -37.96 14.16 -3.91
N ASP A 450 -37.19 15.26 -3.94
CA ASP A 450 -36.20 15.53 -5.01
C ASP A 450 -35.07 14.49 -4.99
N PHE A 451 -34.53 14.20 -3.81
CA PHE A 451 -33.53 13.15 -3.64
C PHE A 451 -34.11 11.78 -4.01
N MET A 452 -35.29 11.42 -3.47
CA MET A 452 -35.90 10.12 -3.73
C MET A 452 -36.24 9.91 -5.21
N GLY A 453 -36.76 10.95 -5.88
CA GLY A 453 -37.01 10.93 -7.32
C GLY A 453 -35.72 10.76 -8.12
N TYR A 454 -34.64 11.46 -7.75
CA TYR A 454 -33.36 11.32 -8.42
C TYR A 454 -32.72 9.94 -8.20
N ILE A 455 -32.61 9.47 -6.95
CA ILE A 455 -31.81 8.29 -6.62
C ILE A 455 -32.44 6.99 -7.14
N LEU A 456 -33.78 6.93 -7.21
CA LEU A 456 -34.53 5.78 -7.73
C LEU A 456 -34.67 5.76 -9.26
N ASP A 457 -34.33 6.87 -9.93
CA ASP A 457 -34.41 6.97 -11.40
C ASP A 457 -33.08 6.63 -12.07
N ARG A 458 -33.04 5.52 -12.82
CA ARG A 458 -31.84 5.07 -13.55
C ARG A 458 -31.58 5.82 -14.85
N THR A 459 -32.56 6.54 -15.39
CA THR A 459 -32.44 7.18 -16.71
C THR A 459 -31.49 8.37 -16.71
N ASN A 460 -31.24 8.95 -15.52
CA ASN A 460 -30.41 10.13 -15.33
C ASN A 460 -28.90 9.84 -15.21
N ASP A 461 -28.45 8.59 -15.34
CA ASP A 461 -27.02 8.26 -15.36
C ASP A 461 -26.66 7.35 -16.53
N HIS A 462 -25.59 7.70 -17.22
CA HIS A 462 -25.14 7.02 -18.44
C HIS A 462 -23.81 6.27 -18.22
N SER A 463 -23.15 6.48 -17.09
CA SER A 463 -21.90 5.77 -16.77
C SER A 463 -22.18 4.55 -15.87
N ALA A 464 -21.44 3.47 -16.10
CA ALA A 464 -21.53 2.28 -15.26
C ALA A 464 -21.15 2.59 -13.80
N ALA A 465 -20.16 3.46 -13.59
CA ALA A 465 -19.74 3.91 -12.27
C ALA A 465 -20.87 4.64 -11.52
N GLY A 466 -21.57 5.56 -12.19
CA GLY A 466 -22.69 6.29 -11.59
C GLY A 466 -23.87 5.38 -11.24
N LEU A 467 -24.24 4.47 -12.15
CA LEU A 467 -25.29 3.47 -11.89
C LEU A 467 -24.96 2.55 -10.69
N ASN A 468 -23.71 2.09 -10.57
CA ASN A 468 -23.27 1.32 -9.41
C ASN A 468 -23.30 2.15 -8.13
N ALA A 469 -22.78 3.38 -8.14
CA ALA A 469 -22.82 4.25 -6.97
C ALA A 469 -24.24 4.52 -6.48
N LYS A 470 -25.19 4.78 -7.40
CA LYS A 470 -26.61 4.92 -7.04
C LYS A 470 -27.17 3.64 -6.45
N TYR A 471 -26.85 2.49 -7.03
CA TYR A 471 -27.26 1.20 -6.49
C TYR A 471 -26.70 0.93 -5.10
N ASP A 472 -25.45 1.30 -4.83
CA ASP A 472 -24.83 1.16 -3.51
C ASP A 472 -25.53 2.04 -2.47
N ILE A 473 -25.87 3.29 -2.83
CA ILE A 473 -26.67 4.18 -1.98
C ILE A 473 -28.05 3.54 -1.70
N VAL A 474 -28.81 3.17 -2.74
CA VAL A 474 -30.15 2.58 -2.57
C VAL A 474 -30.10 1.28 -1.76
N SER A 475 -29.06 0.46 -1.97
CA SER A 475 -28.82 -0.76 -1.21
C SER A 475 -28.55 -0.47 0.26
N ALA A 476 -27.75 0.56 0.57
CA ALA A 476 -27.49 0.98 1.94
C ALA A 476 -28.80 1.46 2.62
N LEU A 477 -29.60 2.28 1.94
CA LEU A 477 -30.90 2.74 2.46
C LEU A 477 -31.84 1.56 2.74
N GLY A 478 -31.96 0.60 1.81
CA GLY A 478 -32.90 -0.51 1.92
C GLY A 478 -32.49 -1.61 2.92
N ARG A 479 -31.20 -1.72 3.23
CA ARG A 479 -30.64 -2.69 4.20
C ARG A 479 -30.46 -2.11 5.60
N ALA A 480 -30.65 -0.80 5.77
CA ALA A 480 -30.50 -0.15 7.06
C ALA A 480 -31.49 -0.70 8.11
N PRO A 481 -31.11 -0.67 9.40
CA PRO A 481 -32.07 -0.92 10.49
C PRO A 481 -33.28 -0.01 10.35
N ALA A 482 -34.48 -0.55 10.58
CA ALA A 482 -35.74 0.17 10.48
C ALA A 482 -36.05 0.84 9.11
N ALA A 483 -35.40 0.43 8.02
CA ALA A 483 -35.60 1.03 6.69
C ALA A 483 -37.08 1.12 6.25
N GLN A 484 -37.89 0.09 6.55
CA GLN A 484 -39.33 0.12 6.23
C GLN A 484 -40.06 1.26 6.96
N GLN A 485 -39.71 1.52 8.22
CA GLN A 485 -40.29 2.60 9.00
C GLN A 485 -39.79 3.96 8.53
N THR A 486 -38.50 4.09 8.23
CA THR A 486 -37.89 5.36 7.81
C THR A 486 -38.37 5.81 6.43
N PHE A 487 -38.44 4.90 5.45
CA PHE A 487 -38.75 5.26 4.06
C PHE A 487 -40.22 5.13 3.69
N GLY A 488 -41.07 4.53 4.54
CA GLY A 488 -42.52 4.45 4.35
C GLY A 488 -42.91 4.04 2.92
N ASP A 489 -43.64 4.91 2.23
CA ASP A 489 -44.14 4.68 0.87
C ASP A 489 -43.03 4.50 -0.18
N HIS A 490 -41.82 4.99 0.07
CA HIS A 490 -40.67 4.77 -0.81
C HIS A 490 -40.01 3.40 -0.60
N TYR A 491 -40.26 2.71 0.53
CA TYR A 491 -39.59 1.43 0.83
C TYR A 491 -39.85 0.34 -0.22
N PRO A 492 -41.08 0.13 -0.73
CA PRO A 492 -41.31 -0.84 -1.81
C PRO A 492 -40.51 -0.52 -3.08
N MET A 493 -40.39 0.77 -3.44
CA MET A 493 -39.62 1.21 -4.62
C MET A 493 -38.12 0.93 -4.44
N ILE A 494 -37.58 1.19 -3.24
CA ILE A 494 -36.19 0.86 -2.88
C ILE A 494 -35.96 -0.66 -3.02
N ARG A 495 -36.87 -1.49 -2.50
CA ARG A 495 -36.74 -2.96 -2.58
C ARG A 495 -36.80 -3.46 -4.03
N GLN A 496 -37.70 -2.89 -4.82
CA GLN A 496 -37.78 -3.19 -6.25
C GLN A 496 -36.48 -2.80 -6.97
N TYR A 497 -35.96 -1.59 -6.72
CA TYR A 497 -34.71 -1.12 -7.30
C TYR A 497 -33.55 -2.09 -7.00
N ILE A 498 -33.40 -2.50 -5.74
CA ILE A 498 -32.35 -3.46 -5.33
C ILE A 498 -32.52 -4.80 -6.07
N SER A 499 -33.75 -5.32 -6.13
CA SER A 499 -34.01 -6.63 -6.79
C SER A 499 -33.71 -6.64 -8.29
N GLN A 500 -33.92 -5.50 -8.95
CA GLN A 500 -33.69 -5.33 -10.39
C GLN A 500 -32.20 -5.13 -10.72
N GLY A 501 -31.39 -4.69 -9.76
CA GLY A 501 -29.98 -4.40 -9.96
C GLY A 501 -29.69 -3.01 -10.57
N PRO A 502 -28.40 -2.66 -10.71
CA PRO A 502 -27.95 -1.33 -11.16
C PRO A 502 -28.28 -1.02 -12.63
N TYR A 503 -28.30 -2.03 -13.51
CA TYR A 503 -28.40 -1.85 -14.96
C TYR A 503 -29.80 -2.10 -15.55
N TYR A 504 -30.81 -2.27 -14.70
CA TYR A 504 -32.17 -2.53 -15.17
C TYR A 504 -32.69 -1.38 -16.05
N ARG A 505 -33.30 -1.72 -17.18
CA ARG A 505 -34.02 -0.81 -18.07
C ARG A 505 -35.40 -1.38 -18.35
N GLU A 506 -36.42 -0.56 -18.22
CA GLU A 506 -37.77 -0.94 -18.60
C GLU A 506 -37.83 -1.15 -20.11
N THR A 507 -38.38 -2.27 -20.56
CA THR A 507 -38.49 -2.59 -21.99
C THR A 507 -39.70 -1.85 -22.53
N THR A 508 -39.51 -0.65 -23.09
CA THR A 508 -40.54 0.01 -23.88
C THR A 508 -40.79 -0.84 -25.13
N THR A 509 -41.94 -1.50 -25.19
CA THR A 509 -42.46 -2.07 -26.42
C THR A 509 -42.88 -0.92 -27.32
N GLU A 510 -42.02 -0.54 -28.27
CA GLU A 510 -42.45 0.33 -29.37
C GLU A 510 -43.50 -0.44 -30.18
N VAL A 511 -44.78 -0.09 -29.97
CA VAL A 511 -45.85 -0.55 -30.83
C VAL A 511 -45.69 0.19 -32.15
N ALA A 512 -45.09 -0.48 -33.14
CA ALA A 512 -45.10 0.00 -34.51
C ALA A 512 -46.57 0.15 -34.95
N MET A 513 -47.07 1.38 -35.01
CA MET A 513 -48.32 1.66 -35.70
C MET A 513 -48.04 1.54 -37.19
N GLU A 514 -48.27 0.36 -37.76
CA GLU A 514 -48.49 0.23 -39.20
C GLU A 514 -49.76 1.03 -39.54
N SER A 515 -49.57 2.13 -40.25
CA SER A 515 -50.67 2.92 -40.81
C SER A 515 -51.10 2.25 -42.10
N GLY A 516 -52.27 1.62 -42.08
CA GLY A 516 -52.96 1.07 -43.26
C GLY A 516 -53.63 2.12 -44.12
#